data_AF-A0A2A7UUS5-F1
#
_entry.id   AF-A0A2A7UUS5-F1
#
_cell.length_a   1.000
_cell.length_b   1.000
_cell.length_c   1.000
_cell.angle_alpha   90.00
_cell.angle_beta   90.00
_cell.angle_gamma   90.00
#
_symmetry.space_group_name_H-M   'P 1'
#
loop_
_entity.id
_entity.type
_entity.pdbx_description
1 polymer ?
#
loop_
_entity_poly.entity_id
_entity_poly.type
_entity_poly.pdbx_seq_one_letter_code
_entity_poly.pdbx_strand_id
1 'polypeptide(L)'
;MSKPAIASLLTVFAMALGYWLGEHHFSALPVWQLLPVCAPAAVSFFLLRGAGVRTGALVAGCCLAATVFAWLIGSRSATAAFNQCVADGEGIRVQLAAYRQQHGHYPSQLRQLDSDLPCQLFFPPQFLHYSAHANGYVLSFSDAFVVHRATDTEAFWASK
;
A
#
# COMPACT_ATOMS: atom_id res chain seq x y z
N MET A 1 -31.70 -4.85 -3.96
CA MET A 1 -30.53 -5.75 -4.05
C MET A 1 -30.81 -7.01 -3.23
N SER A 2 -30.50 -8.20 -3.73
CA SER A 2 -30.77 -9.43 -3.00
C SER A 2 -29.79 -9.57 -1.81
N LYS A 3 -30.24 -10.21 -0.72
CA LYS A 3 -29.39 -10.53 0.46
C LYS A 3 -28.04 -11.19 0.10
N PRO A 4 -27.96 -12.16 -0.84
CA PRO A 4 -26.66 -12.71 -1.25
C PRO A 4 -25.78 -11.69 -1.96
N ALA A 5 -26.34 -10.80 -2.78
CA ALA A 5 -25.56 -9.74 -3.44
C ALA A 5 -24.94 -8.76 -2.42
N ILE A 6 -25.67 -8.44 -1.34
CA ILE A 6 -25.14 -7.62 -0.23
C ILE A 6 -23.96 -8.34 0.45
N ALA A 7 -24.10 -9.63 0.76
CA ALA A 7 -23.05 -10.42 1.41
C ALA A 7 -21.78 -10.51 0.55
N SER A 8 -21.92 -10.75 -0.76
CA SER A 8 -20.79 -10.76 -1.69
C SER A 8 -20.08 -9.41 -1.75
N LEU A 9 -20.84 -8.31 -1.86
CA LEU A 9 -20.27 -6.97 -1.90
C LEU A 9 -19.49 -6.64 -0.62
N LEU A 10 -20.05 -6.99 0.55
CA LEU A 10 -19.39 -6.77 1.84
C LEU A 10 -18.10 -7.59 1.95
N THR A 11 -18.09 -8.81 1.45
CA THR A 11 -16.89 -9.67 1.48
C THR A 11 -15.81 -9.13 0.56
N VAL A 12 -16.15 -8.70 -0.65
CA VAL A 12 -15.21 -8.07 -1.59
C VAL A 12 -14.64 -6.78 -0.99
N PHE A 13 -15.48 -5.95 -0.38
CA PHE A 13 -15.04 -4.75 0.31
C PHE A 13 -14.09 -5.08 1.48
N ALA A 14 -14.42 -6.09 2.28
CA ALA A 14 -13.58 -6.56 3.38
C ALA A 14 -12.19 -7.03 2.90
N MET A 15 -12.13 -7.71 1.75
CA MET A 15 -10.86 -8.10 1.12
C MET A 15 -10.07 -6.87 0.65
N ALA A 16 -10.71 -5.93 -0.05
CA ALA A 16 -10.04 -4.73 -0.54
C ALA A 16 -9.48 -3.89 0.62
N LEU A 17 -10.28 -3.71 1.69
CA LEU A 17 -9.84 -3.01 2.90
C LEU A 17 -8.70 -3.74 3.60
N GLY A 18 -8.81 -5.06 3.77
CA GLY A 18 -7.76 -5.88 4.38
C GLY A 18 -6.45 -5.75 3.62
N TYR A 19 -6.50 -5.90 2.29
CA TYR A 19 -5.33 -5.76 1.43
C TYR A 19 -4.72 -4.35 1.52
N TRP A 20 -5.53 -3.30 1.42
CA TRP A 20 -5.09 -1.91 1.55
C TRP A 20 -4.40 -1.65 2.90
N LEU A 21 -4.99 -2.12 4.00
CA LEU A 21 -4.40 -2.01 5.33
C LEU A 21 -3.09 -2.80 5.44
N GLY A 22 -3.03 -3.96 4.81
CA GLY A 22 -1.82 -4.79 4.76
C GLY A 22 -0.67 -4.08 4.03
N GLU A 23 -0.96 -3.42 2.91
CA GLU A 23 0.07 -2.69 2.15
C GLU A 23 0.71 -1.54 2.94
N HIS A 24 -0.06 -0.90 3.83
CA HIS A 24 0.39 0.30 4.53
C HIS A 24 0.97 0.02 5.93
N HIS A 25 0.98 -1.26 6.35
CA HIS A 25 1.45 -1.63 7.68
C HIS A 25 2.33 -2.88 7.63
N PHE A 26 3.63 -2.66 7.85
CA PHE A 26 4.68 -3.67 7.79
C PHE A 26 4.75 -4.60 9.01
N SER A 27 3.98 -4.34 10.07
CA SER A 27 4.04 -5.08 11.33
C SER A 27 2.85 -6.02 11.51
N ALA A 28 3.03 -7.10 12.28
CA ALA A 28 1.93 -7.96 12.69
C ALA A 28 0.79 -7.12 13.29
N LEU A 29 -0.43 -7.30 12.77
CA LEU A 29 -1.70 -6.61 13.14
C LEU A 29 -1.63 -5.91 14.50
N PRO A 30 -1.23 -4.62 14.54
CA PRO A 30 -1.10 -3.93 15.81
C PRO A 30 -2.50 -3.73 16.42
N VAL A 31 -2.58 -3.71 17.76
CA VAL A 31 -3.85 -3.70 18.49
C VAL A 31 -4.80 -2.58 18.02
N TRP A 32 -4.27 -1.41 17.67
CA TRP A 32 -5.06 -0.28 17.18
C TRP A 32 -5.70 -0.53 15.81
N GLN A 33 -5.21 -1.50 15.02
CA GLN A 33 -5.82 -1.94 13.75
C GLN A 33 -6.88 -3.04 13.92
N LEU A 34 -7.08 -3.57 15.13
CA LEU A 34 -8.14 -4.55 15.35
C LEU A 34 -9.53 -3.94 15.07
N LEU A 35 -9.72 -2.65 15.32
CA LEU A 35 -10.97 -1.94 15.03
C LEU A 35 -11.31 -1.94 13.54
N PRO A 36 -10.46 -1.43 12.63
CA PRO A 36 -10.77 -1.45 11.20
C PRO A 36 -10.86 -2.87 10.62
N VAL A 37 -10.15 -3.85 11.18
CA VAL A 37 -10.24 -5.26 10.75
C VAL A 37 -11.55 -5.91 11.18
N CYS A 38 -12.05 -5.60 12.38
CA CYS A 38 -13.32 -6.13 12.88
C CYS A 38 -14.54 -5.39 12.32
N ALA A 39 -14.38 -4.16 11.84
CA ALA A 39 -15.49 -3.32 11.36
C ALA A 39 -16.31 -3.97 10.23
N PRO A 40 -15.72 -4.55 9.15
CA PRO A 40 -16.49 -5.22 8.11
C PRO A 40 -17.34 -6.39 8.64
N ALA A 41 -16.79 -7.16 9.58
CA ALA A 41 -17.50 -8.27 10.20
C ALA A 41 -18.71 -7.79 11.03
N ALA A 42 -18.51 -6.76 11.86
CA ALA A 42 -19.58 -6.16 12.66
C ALA A 42 -20.69 -5.58 11.77
N VAL A 43 -20.31 -4.80 10.75
CA VAL A 43 -21.26 -4.21 9.78
C VAL A 43 -22.06 -5.31 9.08
N SER A 44 -21.39 -6.37 8.62
CA SER A 44 -22.05 -7.50 7.96
C SER A 44 -23.04 -8.21 8.87
N PHE A 45 -22.67 -8.43 10.14
CA PHE A 45 -23.58 -9.01 11.13
C PHE A 45 -24.84 -8.16 11.33
N PHE A 46 -24.68 -6.85 11.56
CA PHE A 46 -25.81 -5.96 11.82
C PHE A 46 -26.73 -5.78 10.61
N LEU A 47 -26.18 -5.73 9.39
CA LEU A 47 -26.97 -5.61 8.17
C LEU A 47 -27.75 -6.90 7.84
N LEU A 48 -27.19 -8.07 8.17
CA LEU A 48 -27.77 -9.36 7.80
C LEU A 48 -28.50 -10.08 8.94
N ARG A 49 -28.51 -9.54 10.17
CA ARG A 49 -29.24 -10.15 11.30
C ARG A 49 -30.74 -10.30 11.04
N GLY A 50 -31.33 -9.40 10.24
CA GLY A 50 -32.74 -9.49 9.81
C GLY A 50 -33.02 -10.64 8.83
N ALA A 51 -31.98 -11.28 8.30
CA ALA A 51 -32.07 -12.52 7.53
C ALA A 51 -31.87 -13.78 8.38
N GLY A 52 -31.64 -13.63 9.69
CA GLY A 52 -31.37 -14.71 10.63
C GLY A 52 -29.98 -14.56 11.27
N VAL A 53 -29.91 -14.74 12.59
CA VAL A 53 -28.67 -14.58 13.37
C VAL A 53 -27.55 -15.51 12.88
N ARG A 54 -27.88 -16.76 12.50
CA ARG A 54 -26.91 -17.71 11.95
C ARG A 54 -26.30 -17.22 10.64
N THR A 55 -27.13 -16.69 9.74
CA THR A 55 -26.68 -16.14 8.45
C THR A 55 -25.79 -14.92 8.67
N GLY A 56 -26.21 -14.00 9.55
CA GLY A 56 -25.41 -12.82 9.90
C GLY A 56 -24.06 -13.20 10.50
N ALA A 57 -24.02 -14.17 11.42
CA ALA A 57 -22.79 -14.65 12.05
C ALA A 57 -21.86 -15.33 11.04
N LEU A 58 -22.39 -16.15 10.14
CA LEU A 58 -21.59 -16.82 9.10
C LEU A 58 -20.94 -15.80 8.16
N VAL A 59 -21.70 -14.83 7.65
CA VAL A 59 -21.15 -13.80 6.74
C VAL A 59 -20.15 -12.91 7.47
N ALA A 60 -20.41 -12.55 8.73
CA ALA A 60 -19.45 -11.79 9.54
C ALA A 60 -18.13 -12.56 9.73
N GLY A 61 -18.19 -13.86 10.04
CA GLY A 61 -17.02 -14.71 10.13
C GLY A 61 -16.24 -14.79 8.81
N CYS A 62 -16.94 -14.94 7.67
CA CYS A 62 -16.33 -14.90 6.34
C CYS A 62 -15.65 -13.55 6.07
N CYS A 63 -16.29 -12.42 6.39
CA CYS A 63 -15.71 -11.10 6.19
C CYS A 63 -14.45 -10.90 7.05
N LEU A 64 -14.48 -11.35 8.32
CA LEU A 64 -13.30 -11.28 9.19
C LEU A 64 -12.14 -12.10 8.63
N ALA A 65 -12.39 -13.37 8.27
CA ALA A 65 -11.38 -14.24 7.69
C ALA A 65 -10.80 -13.67 6.38
N ALA A 66 -11.68 -13.15 5.50
CA ALA A 66 -11.28 -12.53 4.25
C ALA A 66 -10.43 -11.27 4.46
N THR A 67 -10.78 -10.44 5.44
CA THR A 67 -10.01 -9.23 5.79
C THR A 67 -8.61 -9.60 6.29
N VAL A 68 -8.50 -10.54 7.23
CA VAL A 68 -7.22 -10.99 7.80
C VAL A 68 -6.34 -11.64 6.74
N PHE A 69 -6.92 -12.47 5.88
CA PHE A 69 -6.16 -13.11 4.81
C PHE A 69 -5.67 -12.10 3.77
N ALA A 70 -6.52 -11.17 3.36
CA ALA A 70 -6.14 -10.10 2.45
C ALA A 70 -5.06 -9.19 3.05
N TRP A 71 -5.13 -8.90 4.35
CA TRP A 71 -4.10 -8.16 5.08
C TRP A 71 -2.73 -8.85 5.05
N LEU A 72 -2.68 -10.16 5.26
CA LEU A 72 -1.43 -10.92 5.16
C LEU A 72 -0.81 -10.85 3.76
N ILE A 73 -1.66 -10.90 2.72
CA ILE A 73 -1.20 -10.77 1.33
C ILE A 73 -0.68 -9.35 1.08
N GLY A 74 -1.42 -8.32 1.49
CA GLY A 74 -1.02 -6.92 1.34
C GLY A 74 0.32 -6.64 2.04
N SER A 75 0.53 -7.15 3.25
CA SER A 75 1.78 -7.00 4.00
C SER A 75 2.99 -7.65 3.29
N ARG A 76 2.78 -8.82 2.68
CA ARG A 76 3.81 -9.46 1.84
C ARG A 76 4.09 -8.66 0.57
N SER A 77 3.05 -8.14 -0.09
CA SER A 77 3.18 -7.25 -1.25
C SER A 77 4.02 -6.02 -0.89
N ALA A 78 3.72 -5.39 0.24
CA ALA A 78 4.47 -4.24 0.72
C ALA A 78 5.94 -4.54 1.01
N THR A 79 6.22 -5.68 1.64
CA THR A 79 7.60 -6.12 1.90
C THR A 79 8.36 -6.35 0.59
N ALA A 80 7.72 -6.96 -0.40
CA ALA A 80 8.31 -7.16 -1.72
C ALA A 80 8.60 -5.82 -2.43
N ALA A 81 7.64 -4.88 -2.41
CA ALA A 81 7.80 -3.56 -2.98
C ALA A 81 8.93 -2.75 -2.29
N PHE A 82 9.01 -2.80 -0.96
CA PHE A 82 10.10 -2.18 -0.21
C PHE A 82 11.47 -2.77 -0.58
N ASN A 83 11.58 -4.10 -0.63
CA ASN A 83 12.83 -4.77 -1.02
C ASN A 83 13.23 -4.44 -2.47
N GLN A 84 12.27 -4.31 -3.37
CA GLN A 84 12.52 -3.85 -4.73
C GLN A 84 13.06 -2.42 -4.73
N CYS A 85 12.56 -1.55 -3.85
CA CYS A 85 13.10 -0.20 -3.67
C CYS A 85 14.54 -0.18 -3.20
N VAL A 86 14.90 -1.08 -2.28
CA VAL A 86 16.28 -1.22 -1.83
C VAL A 86 17.19 -1.74 -2.94
N ALA A 87 16.71 -2.68 -3.76
CA ALA A 87 17.51 -3.28 -4.83
C ALA A 87 17.67 -2.36 -6.06
N ASP A 88 16.56 -1.78 -6.54
CA ASP A 88 16.48 -1.11 -7.84
C ASP A 88 16.37 0.42 -7.71
N GLY A 89 16.30 0.97 -6.49
CA GLY A 89 16.10 2.40 -6.26
C GLY A 89 17.18 3.29 -6.90
N GLU A 90 18.44 2.84 -6.92
CA GLU A 90 19.53 3.59 -7.57
C GLU A 90 19.30 3.76 -9.07
N GLY A 91 18.64 2.81 -9.73
CA GLY A 91 18.30 2.90 -11.14
C GLY A 91 17.44 4.13 -11.46
N ILE A 92 16.57 4.53 -10.53
CA ILE A 92 15.72 5.72 -10.69
C ILE A 92 16.56 7.00 -10.69
N ARG A 93 17.61 7.06 -9.86
CA ARG A 93 18.51 8.23 -9.83
C ARG A 93 19.27 8.39 -11.13
N VAL A 94 19.75 7.27 -11.69
CA VAL A 94 20.42 7.26 -13.00
C VAL A 94 19.48 7.77 -14.09
N GLN A 95 18.22 7.33 -14.08
CA GLN A 95 17.21 7.82 -15.03
C GLN A 95 16.88 9.31 -14.83
N LEU A 96 16.77 9.79 -13.59
CA LEU A 96 16.55 11.20 -13.28
C LEU A 96 17.73 12.06 -13.77
N ALA A 97 18.96 11.58 -13.63
CA ALA A 97 20.15 12.25 -14.14
C ALA A 97 20.13 12.32 -15.67
N ALA A 98 19.80 11.22 -16.35
CA ALA A 98 19.65 11.19 -17.81
C ALA A 98 18.54 12.14 -18.30
N TYR A 99 17.38 12.14 -17.63
CA TYR A 99 16.28 13.05 -17.95
C TYR A 99 16.72 14.52 -17.86
N ARG A 100 17.45 14.89 -16.80
CA ARG A 100 17.98 16.25 -16.64
C ARG A 100 18.99 16.60 -17.72
N GLN A 101 19.87 15.67 -18.11
CA GLN A 101 20.82 15.92 -19.20
C GLN A 101 20.12 16.19 -20.53
N GLN A 102 18.98 15.53 -20.78
CA GLN A 102 18.21 15.69 -22.01
C GLN A 102 17.32 16.94 -22.02
N HIS A 103 16.69 17.29 -20.90
CA HIS A 103 15.67 18.35 -20.83
C HIS A 103 16.15 19.64 -20.14
N GLY A 104 17.31 19.60 -19.48
CA GLY A 104 17.84 20.72 -18.68
C GLY A 104 17.20 20.88 -17.29
N HIS A 105 16.15 20.11 -16.97
CA HIS A 105 15.46 20.13 -15.68
C HIS A 105 15.05 18.71 -15.23
N TYR A 106 14.75 18.54 -13.94
CA TYR A 106 14.16 17.30 -13.43
C TYR A 106 12.67 17.20 -13.79
N PRO A 107 12.10 15.98 -13.92
CA PRO A 107 10.67 15.81 -14.16
C PRO A 107 9.85 16.34 -12.98
N SER A 108 8.62 16.77 -13.21
CA SER A 108 7.73 17.18 -12.11
C SER A 108 7.13 15.99 -11.37
N GLN A 109 7.06 14.82 -12.02
CA GLN A 109 6.54 13.58 -11.46
C GLN A 109 7.36 12.39 -11.99
N LEU A 110 7.59 11.37 -11.17
CA LEU A 110 8.33 10.17 -11.59
C LEU A 110 7.71 9.43 -12.77
N ARG A 111 6.40 9.54 -12.99
CA ARG A 111 5.71 8.90 -14.14
C ARG A 111 6.12 9.48 -15.51
N GLN A 112 6.86 10.59 -15.52
CA GLN A 112 7.44 11.16 -16.74
C GLN A 112 8.75 10.45 -17.15
N LEU A 113 9.27 9.55 -16.32
CA LEU A 113 10.34 8.64 -16.73
C LEU A 113 9.72 7.54 -17.60
N ASP A 114 10.32 7.25 -18.76
CA ASP A 114 9.85 6.25 -19.74
C ASP A 114 10.03 4.79 -19.27
N SER A 115 10.02 4.52 -17.96
CA SER A 115 10.28 3.19 -17.40
C SER A 115 9.28 2.79 -16.33
N ASP A 116 9.13 1.47 -16.16
CA ASP A 116 8.39 0.90 -15.04
C ASP A 116 9.10 1.26 -13.72
N LEU A 117 8.46 2.12 -12.94
CA LEU A 117 8.99 2.52 -11.63
C LEU A 117 8.97 1.31 -10.68
N PRO A 118 10.07 1.02 -9.97
CA PRO A 118 10.05 -0.04 -8.95
C PRO A 118 9.21 0.39 -7.74
N CYS A 119 9.02 -0.54 -6.80
CA CYS A 119 8.34 -0.29 -5.50
C CYS A 119 6.86 0.08 -5.58
N GLN A 120 6.17 -0.40 -6.61
CA GLN A 120 4.75 -0.10 -6.77
C GLN A 120 3.91 -0.90 -5.79
N LEU A 121 3.05 -0.18 -5.07
CA LEU A 121 1.92 -0.74 -4.35
C LEU A 121 0.70 -0.81 -5.26
N PHE A 122 -0.17 -1.78 -5.01
CA PHE A 122 -1.42 -1.89 -5.76
C PHE A 122 -2.34 -0.70 -5.46
N PHE A 123 -2.44 -0.30 -4.19
CA PHE A 123 -3.19 0.87 -3.79
C PHE A 123 -2.28 2.06 -3.41
N PRO A 124 -2.72 3.30 -3.67
CA PRO A 124 -2.03 4.49 -3.20
C PRO A 124 -2.20 4.70 -1.67
N PRO A 125 -1.32 5.50 -1.06
CA PRO A 125 -0.09 6.09 -1.63
C PRO A 125 1.01 5.06 -1.97
N GLN A 126 1.89 5.41 -2.91
CA GLN A 126 3.03 4.59 -3.32
C GLN A 126 4.18 4.71 -2.30
N PHE A 127 5.04 3.68 -2.18
CA PHE A 127 6.18 3.72 -1.25
C PHE A 127 7.20 4.80 -1.57
N LEU A 128 7.51 4.94 -2.85
CA LEU A 128 8.52 5.88 -3.31
C LEU A 128 7.91 7.27 -3.40
N HIS A 129 8.40 8.16 -2.55
CA HIS A 129 8.09 9.58 -2.58
C HIS A 129 9.15 10.34 -3.37
N TYR A 130 8.69 11.24 -4.22
CA TYR A 130 9.52 12.10 -5.04
C TYR A 130 9.07 13.55 -4.92
N SER A 131 10.03 14.43 -4.72
CA SER A 131 9.81 15.87 -4.74
C SER A 131 10.92 16.53 -5.55
N ALA A 132 10.54 17.21 -6.63
CA ALA A 132 11.44 18.05 -7.41
C ALA A 132 11.54 19.46 -6.82
N HIS A 133 12.73 20.05 -6.89
CA HIS A 133 12.99 21.44 -6.54
C HIS A 133 13.77 22.12 -7.67
N ALA A 134 13.90 23.46 -7.63
CA ALA A 134 14.54 24.22 -8.72
C ALA A 134 15.94 23.72 -9.12
N ASN A 135 16.70 23.20 -8.15
CA ASN A 135 18.10 22.80 -8.34
C ASN A 135 18.37 21.31 -8.09
N GLY A 136 17.35 20.49 -7.82
CA GLY A 136 17.57 19.12 -7.34
C GLY A 136 16.27 18.34 -7.16
N TYR A 137 16.38 17.18 -6.52
CA TYR A 137 15.24 16.38 -6.10
C TYR A 137 15.52 15.67 -4.77
N VAL A 138 14.46 15.17 -4.15
CA VAL A 138 14.53 14.23 -3.05
C VAL A 138 13.73 12.99 -3.42
N LEU A 139 14.37 11.83 -3.31
CA LEU A 139 13.74 10.52 -3.29
C LEU A 139 13.75 9.99 -1.87
N SER A 140 12.62 9.44 -1.43
CA SER A 140 12.56 8.76 -0.14
C SER A 140 11.55 7.64 -0.13
N PHE A 141 11.88 6.57 0.59
CA PHE A 141 10.95 5.51 0.97
C PHE A 141 11.32 5.04 2.37
N SER A 142 10.36 4.51 3.11
CA SER A 142 10.58 4.12 4.51
C SER A 142 9.70 2.97 4.93
N ASP A 143 10.16 2.23 5.93
CA ASP A 143 9.34 1.33 6.72
C ASP A 143 9.20 1.86 8.16
N ALA A 144 8.77 1.01 9.10
CA ALA A 144 8.59 1.39 10.50
C ALA A 144 9.92 1.66 11.26
N PHE A 145 11.07 1.33 10.68
CA PHE A 145 12.36 1.30 11.36
C PHE A 145 13.46 2.09 10.65
N VAL A 146 13.34 2.26 9.34
CA VAL A 146 14.38 2.82 8.48
C VAL A 146 13.75 3.71 7.43
N VAL A 147 14.36 4.89 7.26
CA VAL A 147 14.09 5.80 6.15
C VAL A 147 15.28 5.75 5.20
N HIS A 148 15.01 5.49 3.93
CA HIS A 148 15.99 5.60 2.85
C HIS A 148 15.77 6.93 2.13
N ARG A 149 16.83 7.71 1.99
CA ARG A 149 16.78 9.01 1.32
C ARG A 149 17.92 9.18 0.34
N ALA A 150 17.63 9.80 -0.80
CA ALA A 150 18.59 10.16 -1.84
C ALA A 150 18.28 11.55 -2.39
N THR A 151 19.31 12.27 -2.84
CA THR A 151 19.20 13.57 -3.51
C THR A 151 19.80 13.53 -4.91
N ASP A 152 19.97 14.64 -5.61
CA ASP A 152 20.71 14.65 -6.87
C ASP A 152 22.22 14.42 -6.71
N THR A 153 22.77 14.67 -5.52
CA THR A 153 24.21 14.58 -5.23
C THR A 153 24.60 13.39 -4.36
N GLU A 154 23.69 12.89 -3.52
CA GLU A 154 23.98 11.86 -2.53
C GLU A 154 23.17 10.60 -2.80
N ALA A 155 23.83 9.45 -2.91
CA ALA A 155 23.20 8.13 -3.08
C ALA A 155 22.25 7.77 -1.93
N PHE A 156 21.44 6.73 -2.13
CA PHE A 156 20.55 6.26 -1.06
C PHE A 156 21.34 5.90 0.19
N TRP A 157 20.98 6.53 1.30
CA TRP A 157 21.49 6.19 2.62
C TRP A 157 20.32 5.92 3.56
N ALA A 158 20.56 5.02 4.52
CA ALA A 158 19.57 4.58 5.49
C ALA A 158 19.78 5.30 6.83
N SER A 159 18.74 5.94 7.34
CA SER A 159 18.65 6.49 8.71
C SER A 159 17.57 5.77 9.50
N LYS A 160 17.73 5.75 10.83
CA LYS A 160 16.66 5.39 11.77
C LYS A 160 15.88 6.63 12.19
#